data_AF-A0A0F5W668-F1
#
_entry.id   AF-A0A0F5W668-F1
#
_cell.length_a   1.000
_cell.length_b   1.000
_cell.length_c   1.000
_cell.angle_alpha   90.00
_cell.angle_beta   90.00
_cell.angle_gamma   90.00
#
_symmetry.space_group_name_H-M   'P 1'
#
loop_
_entity.id
_entity.type
_entity.pdbx_description
1 polymer ?
#
loop_
_entity_poly.entity_id
_entity_poly.type
_entity_poly.pdbx_seq_one_letter_code
_entity_poly.pdbx_strand_id
1 'polypeptide(L)'
;MRQNSTVEQAVGSLLGLVDGETAERVRARTGLPSPERPKATAERLRRAWTWATHLPASVALWILENDDPELNAVVWRYISTDSGLRRAIARGVPFGPGRAGTIPVDRTLPGAEDEIPESYVRHGLVGSLREVDSMAAGRAAASMVLTRADWQTVGEADAVHPLPGYARWALSVRPDCPPLVREPFGSHAKFRHRLRQAGVYDSPAEYVMSEGPAIRVLEVLAMGHVLFPNRVQEAENALRPLVREHLGDREEAWAVLAQLVESFHGNVPELVVTAGAIA
;
A
#
# COMPACT_ATOMS: atom_id res chain seq x y z
N MET A 1 -24.22 -16.81 -2.20
CA MET A 1 -23.96 -16.54 -0.76
C MET A 1 -22.52 -16.09 -0.46
N ARG A 2 -21.83 -15.37 -1.38
CA ARG A 2 -20.44 -14.88 -1.19
C ARG A 2 -20.31 -13.35 -1.09
N GLN A 3 -21.39 -12.59 -1.33
CA GLN A 3 -21.34 -11.13 -1.42
C GLN A 3 -21.33 -10.42 -0.07
N ASN A 4 -21.94 -11.02 0.96
CA ASN A 4 -22.04 -10.36 2.27
C ASN A 4 -20.70 -10.22 3.01
N SER A 5 -19.71 -11.08 2.77
CA SER A 5 -18.46 -11.05 3.55
C SER A 5 -17.61 -9.80 3.30
N THR A 6 -17.62 -9.26 2.08
CA THR A 6 -16.83 -8.06 1.72
C THR A 6 -17.45 -6.81 2.32
N VAL A 7 -18.77 -6.65 2.19
CA VAL A 7 -19.51 -5.54 2.81
C VAL A 7 -19.37 -5.59 4.33
N GLU A 8 -19.59 -6.76 4.94
CA GLU A 8 -19.45 -6.94 6.38
C GLU A 8 -18.05 -6.58 6.89
N GLN A 9 -17.00 -6.93 6.15
CA GLN A 9 -15.62 -6.56 6.50
C GLN A 9 -15.36 -5.07 6.37
N ALA A 10 -15.84 -4.46 5.28
CA ALA A 10 -15.66 -3.03 5.03
C ALA A 10 -16.37 -2.19 6.09
N VAL A 11 -17.65 -2.47 6.36
CA VAL A 11 -18.40 -1.80 7.44
C VAL A 11 -17.80 -2.13 8.81
N GLY A 12 -17.39 -3.38 9.01
CA GLY A 12 -16.71 -3.85 10.22
C GLY A 12 -15.42 -3.08 10.54
N SER A 13 -14.62 -2.74 9.53
CA SER A 13 -13.41 -1.92 9.72
C SER A 13 -13.74 -0.51 10.22
N LEU A 14 -14.79 0.12 9.70
CA LEU A 14 -15.22 1.45 10.15
C LEU A 14 -15.85 1.41 11.54
N LEU A 15 -16.58 0.33 11.87
CA LEU A 15 -17.10 0.09 13.22
C LEU A 15 -15.98 -0.09 14.26
N GLY A 16 -14.77 -0.48 13.84
CA GLY A 16 -13.58 -0.49 14.71
C GLY A 16 -13.13 0.91 15.15
N LEU A 17 -13.62 1.98 14.50
CA LEU A 17 -13.20 3.35 14.75
C LEU A 17 -14.09 4.09 15.78
N VAL A 18 -15.26 3.55 16.08
CA VAL A 18 -16.16 4.04 17.14
C VAL A 18 -15.94 3.29 18.45
N ASP A 19 -16.57 3.73 19.54
CA ASP A 19 -16.50 3.03 20.81
C ASP A 19 -17.22 1.68 20.76
N GLY A 20 -16.83 0.77 21.66
CA GLY A 20 -17.32 -0.61 21.64
C GLY A 20 -18.84 -0.74 21.82
N GLU A 21 -19.45 0.12 22.64
CA GLU A 21 -20.89 0.09 22.91
C GLU A 21 -21.67 0.49 21.66
N THR A 22 -21.28 1.59 21.01
CA THR A 22 -21.86 2.02 19.74
C THR A 22 -21.71 0.94 18.67
N ALA A 23 -20.51 0.33 18.56
CA ALA A 23 -20.26 -0.71 17.57
C ALA A 23 -21.14 -1.95 17.79
N GLU A 24 -21.36 -2.37 19.04
CA GLU A 24 -22.24 -3.49 19.37
C GLU A 24 -23.71 -3.20 19.04
N ARG A 25 -24.17 -1.98 19.37
CA ARG A 25 -25.55 -1.55 19.09
C ARG A 25 -25.84 -1.54 17.59
N VAL A 26 -24.94 -0.95 16.80
CA VAL A 26 -25.06 -0.91 15.34
C VAL A 26 -25.06 -2.33 14.75
N ARG A 27 -24.18 -3.23 15.22
CA ARG A 27 -24.17 -4.64 14.76
C ARG A 27 -25.49 -5.34 15.06
N ALA A 28 -26.02 -5.18 16.27
CA ALA A 28 -27.28 -5.77 16.68
C ALA A 28 -28.46 -5.30 15.79
N ARG A 29 -28.45 -4.03 15.38
CA ARG A 29 -29.50 -3.46 14.53
C ARG A 29 -29.38 -3.87 13.07
N THR A 30 -28.17 -3.86 12.53
CA THR A 30 -27.89 -4.09 11.11
C THR A 30 -27.73 -5.58 10.75
N GLY A 31 -27.62 -6.45 11.76
CA GLY A 31 -27.37 -7.89 11.56
C GLY A 31 -25.94 -8.20 11.14
N LEU A 32 -25.00 -7.26 11.31
CA LEU A 32 -23.59 -7.46 11.02
C LEU A 32 -22.94 -8.42 12.04
N PRO A 33 -22.03 -9.31 11.59
CA PRO A 33 -21.37 -10.25 12.48
C PRO A 33 -20.42 -9.55 13.46
N SER A 34 -20.15 -10.23 14.58
CA SER A 34 -19.09 -9.83 15.52
C SER A 34 -17.72 -9.79 14.83
N PRO A 35 -16.79 -8.93 15.29
CA PRO A 35 -15.47 -8.84 14.70
C PRO A 35 -14.75 -10.20 14.78
N GLU A 36 -14.14 -10.60 13.68
CA GLU A 36 -13.40 -11.85 13.62
C GLU A 36 -12.13 -11.79 14.47
N ARG A 37 -11.75 -12.94 15.02
CA ARG A 37 -10.49 -13.06 15.76
C ARG A 37 -9.31 -12.92 14.78
N PRO A 38 -8.23 -12.18 15.14
CA PRO A 38 -7.08 -11.96 14.24
C PRO A 38 -6.47 -13.22 13.62
N LYS A 39 -6.45 -14.33 14.36
CA LYS A 39 -5.95 -15.63 13.85
C LYS A 39 -6.83 -16.19 12.72
N ALA A 40 -8.15 -16.10 12.84
CA ALA A 40 -9.07 -16.55 11.81
C ALA A 40 -8.94 -15.69 10.55
N THR A 41 -8.75 -14.38 10.73
CA THR A 41 -8.45 -13.44 9.65
C THR A 41 -7.16 -13.83 8.93
N ALA A 42 -6.06 -14.07 9.65
CA ALA A 42 -4.78 -14.48 9.07
C ALA A 42 -4.87 -15.81 8.28
N GLU A 43 -5.57 -16.80 8.82
CA GLU A 43 -5.77 -18.10 8.14
C GLU A 43 -6.67 -18.00 6.90
N ARG A 44 -7.68 -17.13 6.92
CA ARG A 44 -8.51 -16.87 5.73
C ARG A 44 -7.68 -16.13 4.68
N LEU A 45 -6.89 -15.15 5.10
CA LEU A 45 -6.01 -14.40 4.21
C LEU A 45 -5.08 -15.36 3.48
N ARG A 46 -4.34 -16.22 4.17
CA ARG A 46 -3.48 -17.23 3.52
C ARG A 46 -4.20 -18.09 2.46
N ARG A 47 -5.53 -18.27 2.57
CA ARG A 47 -6.36 -19.07 1.64
C ARG A 47 -7.03 -18.25 0.53
N ALA A 48 -7.22 -16.94 0.70
CA ALA A 48 -8.10 -16.11 -0.12
C ALA A 48 -7.46 -14.80 -0.60
N TRP A 49 -6.16 -14.79 -0.93
CA TRP A 49 -5.51 -13.63 -1.59
C TRP A 49 -5.91 -13.44 -3.06
N THR A 50 -7.19 -13.68 -3.39
CA THR A 50 -7.79 -13.26 -4.66
C THR A 50 -7.95 -11.74 -4.74
N TRP A 51 -7.97 -11.03 -3.61
CA TRP A 51 -8.05 -9.56 -3.53
C TRP A 51 -6.73 -8.85 -3.88
N ALA A 52 -5.59 -9.54 -3.75
CA ALA A 52 -4.27 -8.94 -3.96
C ALA A 52 -3.91 -8.75 -5.45
N THR A 53 -4.80 -9.10 -6.39
CA THR A 53 -4.61 -8.83 -7.84
C THR A 53 -4.49 -7.34 -8.16
N HIS A 54 -4.95 -6.46 -7.25
CA HIS A 54 -4.92 -5.00 -7.41
C HIS A 54 -4.30 -4.27 -6.22
N LEU A 55 -3.32 -4.89 -5.55
CA LEU A 55 -2.64 -4.26 -4.43
C LEU A 55 -1.86 -3.01 -4.91
N PRO A 56 -2.13 -1.80 -4.36
CA PRO A 56 -1.33 -0.63 -4.67
C PRO A 56 0.13 -0.83 -4.23
N ALA A 57 1.07 -0.24 -4.98
CA ALA A 57 2.50 -0.39 -4.73
C ALA A 57 2.90 0.01 -3.30
N SER A 58 2.34 1.11 -2.75
CA SER A 58 2.61 1.50 -1.36
C SER A 58 2.06 0.50 -0.34
N VAL A 59 0.91 -0.14 -0.61
CA VAL A 59 0.38 -1.16 0.31
C VAL A 59 1.31 -2.38 0.33
N ALA A 60 1.82 -2.79 -0.83
CA ALA A 60 2.83 -3.85 -0.90
C ALA A 60 4.06 -3.50 -0.04
N LEU A 61 4.56 -2.26 -0.13
CA LEU A 61 5.67 -1.81 0.71
C LEU A 61 5.35 -1.84 2.20
N TRP A 62 4.17 -1.39 2.64
CA TRP A 62 3.80 -1.43 4.07
C TRP A 62 3.75 -2.87 4.62
N ILE A 63 3.40 -3.84 3.78
CA ILE A 63 3.49 -5.26 4.15
C ILE A 63 4.95 -5.69 4.29
N LEU A 64 5.81 -5.29 3.35
CA LEU A 64 7.25 -5.60 3.38
C LEU A 64 7.96 -4.95 4.58
N GLU A 65 7.51 -3.78 5.05
CA GLU A 65 8.05 -3.06 6.22
C GLU A 65 7.93 -3.86 7.54
N ASN A 66 7.11 -4.92 7.59
CA ASN A 66 7.10 -5.85 8.73
C ASN A 66 8.36 -6.73 8.79
N ASP A 67 9.11 -6.81 7.69
CA ASP A 67 10.30 -7.65 7.55
C ASP A 67 10.07 -9.12 7.94
N ASP A 68 8.87 -9.63 7.63
CA ASP A 68 8.43 -11.01 7.86
C ASP A 68 8.70 -11.86 6.60
N PRO A 69 9.55 -12.91 6.67
CA PRO A 69 9.87 -13.77 5.52
C PRO A 69 8.66 -14.42 4.86
N GLU A 70 7.64 -14.83 5.63
CA GLU A 70 6.43 -15.46 5.09
C GLU A 70 5.61 -14.43 4.31
N LEU A 71 5.42 -13.23 4.85
CA LEU A 71 4.70 -12.16 4.16
C LEU A 71 5.46 -11.70 2.90
N ASN A 72 6.78 -11.60 2.96
CA ASN A 72 7.62 -11.25 1.81
C ASN A 72 7.44 -12.27 0.66
N ALA A 73 7.37 -13.56 0.97
CA ALA A 73 7.14 -14.61 -0.03
C ALA A 73 5.75 -14.55 -0.66
N VAL A 74 4.75 -14.07 0.09
CA VAL A 74 3.43 -13.81 -0.46
C VAL A 74 3.48 -12.58 -1.38
N VAL A 75 3.97 -11.43 -0.89
CA VAL A 75 4.06 -10.18 -1.68
C VAL A 75 4.81 -10.40 -3.00
N TRP A 76 5.91 -11.15 -2.96
CA TRP A 76 6.71 -11.54 -4.13
C TRP A 76 5.88 -12.02 -5.33
N ARG A 77 4.82 -12.80 -5.08
CA ARG A 77 3.96 -13.37 -6.13
C ARG A 77 3.10 -12.31 -6.82
N TYR A 78 2.84 -11.19 -6.14
CA TYR A 78 1.96 -10.12 -6.63
C TYR A 78 2.73 -8.98 -7.29
N ILE A 79 3.96 -8.70 -6.84
CA ILE A 79 4.82 -7.66 -7.42
C ILE A 79 5.63 -8.17 -8.62
N SER A 80 5.06 -9.04 -9.45
CA SER A 80 5.75 -9.72 -10.56
C SER A 80 6.42 -8.77 -11.57
N THR A 81 5.93 -7.53 -11.68
CA THR A 81 6.47 -6.50 -12.58
C THR A 81 7.45 -5.54 -11.92
N ASP A 82 7.68 -5.64 -10.60
CA ASP A 82 8.63 -4.79 -9.87
C ASP A 82 9.92 -5.56 -9.57
N SER A 83 10.82 -5.58 -10.55
CA SER A 83 12.14 -6.22 -10.44
C SER A 83 12.99 -5.66 -9.29
N GLY A 84 12.80 -4.40 -8.90
CA GLY A 84 13.56 -3.77 -7.82
C GLY A 84 13.16 -4.33 -6.45
N LEU A 85 11.87 -4.31 -6.15
CA LEU A 85 11.34 -4.89 -4.91
C LEU A 85 11.54 -6.41 -4.87
N ARG A 86 11.36 -7.13 -5.99
CA ARG A 86 11.69 -8.55 -6.07
C ARG A 86 13.15 -8.76 -5.72
N ARG A 87 14.09 -8.10 -6.41
CA ARG A 87 15.52 -8.23 -6.09
C ARG A 87 15.83 -7.94 -4.62
N ALA A 88 15.23 -6.91 -4.03
CA ALA A 88 15.39 -6.60 -2.61
C ALA A 88 14.92 -7.76 -1.70
N ILE A 89 13.74 -8.35 -1.96
CA ILE A 89 13.24 -9.52 -1.23
C ILE A 89 14.17 -10.73 -1.39
N ALA A 90 14.59 -11.05 -2.62
CA ALA A 90 15.45 -12.21 -2.90
C ALA A 90 16.82 -12.11 -2.21
N ARG A 91 17.30 -10.89 -1.97
CA ARG A 91 18.56 -10.61 -1.28
C ARG A 91 18.39 -10.37 0.23
N GLY A 92 17.17 -10.49 0.75
CA GLY A 92 16.89 -10.29 2.17
C GLY A 92 17.13 -8.86 2.64
N VAL A 93 16.94 -7.86 1.77
CA VAL A 93 17.08 -6.45 2.12
C VAL A 93 15.94 -6.05 3.06
N PRO A 94 16.22 -5.40 4.21
CA PRO A 94 15.18 -4.93 5.10
C PRO A 94 14.47 -3.68 4.57
N PHE A 95 13.15 -3.66 4.75
CA PHE A 95 12.28 -2.53 4.40
C PHE A 95 11.90 -1.73 5.66
N GLY A 96 11.78 -2.41 6.80
CA GLY A 96 11.39 -1.80 8.06
C GLY A 96 12.33 -0.67 8.54
N PRO A 97 11.79 0.39 9.17
CA PRO A 97 12.60 1.49 9.69
C PRO A 97 13.64 1.00 10.71
N GLY A 98 14.86 1.51 10.62
CA GLY A 98 15.93 1.22 11.59
C GLY A 98 16.60 -0.17 11.50
N ARG A 99 16.07 -1.11 10.72
CA ARG A 99 16.72 -2.42 10.51
C ARG A 99 17.81 -2.33 9.42
N ALA A 100 18.97 -2.90 9.71
CA ALA A 100 20.11 -2.95 8.78
C ALA A 100 20.60 -4.38 8.48
N GLY A 101 20.24 -5.36 9.32
CA GLY A 101 20.63 -6.76 9.12
C GLY A 101 19.75 -7.45 8.08
N THR A 102 20.36 -8.34 7.29
CA THR A 102 19.68 -9.18 6.30
C THR A 102 18.55 -10.00 6.95
N ILE A 103 17.42 -10.09 6.23
CA ILE A 103 16.26 -10.89 6.62
C ILE A 103 16.40 -12.29 6.03
N PRO A 104 16.04 -13.35 6.78
CA PRO A 104 15.90 -14.68 6.20
C PRO A 104 14.98 -14.67 4.97
N VAL A 105 15.41 -15.28 3.89
CA VAL A 105 14.61 -15.40 2.67
C VAL A 105 13.85 -16.72 2.70
N ASP A 106 12.56 -16.70 2.41
CA ASP A 106 11.73 -17.90 2.32
C ASP A 106 12.32 -18.89 1.30
N ARG A 107 12.33 -20.18 1.62
CA ARG A 107 12.99 -21.22 0.83
C ARG A 107 12.42 -21.41 -0.58
N THR A 108 11.23 -20.87 -0.85
CA THR A 108 10.58 -20.95 -2.16
C THR A 108 11.03 -19.87 -3.15
N LEU A 109 11.81 -18.87 -2.69
CA LEU A 109 12.23 -17.71 -3.48
C LEU A 109 13.64 -17.79 -4.13
N PRO A 110 14.64 -18.50 -3.58
CA PRO A 110 15.98 -18.54 -4.16
C PRO A 110 15.99 -19.00 -5.62
N GLY A 111 16.78 -18.33 -6.46
CA GLY A 111 16.94 -18.65 -7.89
C GLY A 111 15.90 -18.01 -8.82
N ALA A 112 14.97 -17.21 -8.29
CA ALA A 112 13.97 -16.48 -9.07
C ALA A 112 14.28 -14.98 -9.24
N GLU A 113 15.52 -14.56 -8.95
CA GLU A 113 15.96 -13.16 -9.15
C GLU A 113 16.10 -12.86 -10.65
N ASP A 114 15.58 -11.71 -11.07
CA ASP A 114 15.74 -11.21 -12.45
C ASP A 114 17.22 -10.93 -12.75
N GLU A 115 17.62 -11.14 -14.00
CA GLU A 115 18.98 -10.88 -14.47
C GLU A 115 19.44 -9.44 -14.15
N ILE A 116 20.71 -9.29 -13.79
CA ILE A 116 21.30 -7.98 -13.52
C ILE A 116 21.43 -7.23 -14.86
N PRO A 117 20.90 -6.01 -14.99
CA PRO A 117 21.01 -5.24 -16.23
C PRO A 117 22.46 -5.03 -16.66
N GLU A 118 22.76 -5.27 -17.94
CA GLU A 118 24.12 -5.09 -18.49
C GLU A 118 24.66 -3.67 -18.28
N SER A 119 23.79 -2.65 -18.40
CA SER A 119 24.16 -1.25 -18.15
C SER A 119 24.67 -1.02 -16.73
N TYR A 120 24.12 -1.70 -15.73
CA TYR A 120 24.62 -1.65 -14.35
C TYR A 120 25.99 -2.33 -14.23
N VAL A 121 26.17 -3.50 -14.86
CA VAL A 121 27.46 -4.20 -14.84
C VAL A 121 28.56 -3.33 -15.47
N ARG A 122 28.24 -2.63 -16.56
CA ARG A 122 29.19 -1.82 -17.31
C ARG A 122 29.48 -0.45 -16.66
N HIS A 123 28.48 0.20 -16.10
CA HIS A 123 28.56 1.60 -15.68
C HIS A 123 28.36 1.84 -14.18
N GLY A 124 28.03 0.80 -13.41
CA GLY A 124 27.62 0.92 -12.01
C GLY A 124 26.26 1.60 -11.86
N LEU A 125 25.86 1.85 -10.60
CA LEU A 125 24.53 2.37 -10.28
C LEU A 125 24.23 3.71 -10.97
N VAL A 126 25.00 4.75 -10.65
CA VAL A 126 24.77 6.11 -11.16
C VAL A 126 25.00 6.18 -12.66
N GLY A 127 26.03 5.51 -13.18
CA GLY A 127 26.30 5.49 -14.61
C GLY A 127 25.15 4.86 -15.40
N SER A 128 24.60 3.73 -14.93
CA SER A 128 23.45 3.10 -15.59
C SER A 128 22.20 3.97 -15.61
N LEU A 129 21.97 4.77 -14.55
CA LEU A 129 20.85 5.71 -14.48
C LEU A 129 21.03 6.93 -15.41
N ARG A 130 22.28 7.36 -15.64
CA ARG A 130 22.60 8.48 -16.53
C ARG A 130 22.47 8.13 -18.01
N GLU A 131 22.71 6.89 -18.38
CA GLU A 131 22.58 6.39 -19.76
C GLU A 131 21.12 6.04 -20.15
N VAL A 132 20.14 6.32 -19.28
CA VAL A 132 18.74 5.99 -19.55
C VAL A 132 18.15 6.88 -20.64
N ASP A 133 17.69 6.26 -21.71
CA ASP A 133 17.05 6.90 -22.86
C ASP A 133 15.56 6.51 -23.06
N SER A 134 15.07 5.54 -22.27
CA SER A 134 13.74 4.94 -22.43
C SER A 134 13.17 4.47 -21.09
N MET A 135 11.85 4.26 -21.03
CA MET A 135 11.19 3.74 -19.83
C MET A 135 11.65 2.32 -19.45
N ALA A 136 11.94 1.47 -20.42
CA ALA A 136 12.43 0.12 -20.16
C ALA A 136 13.83 0.16 -19.54
N ALA A 137 14.75 0.95 -20.11
CA ALA A 137 16.08 1.17 -19.56
C ALA A 137 16.01 1.80 -18.16
N GLY A 138 15.10 2.77 -17.96
CA GLY A 138 14.89 3.41 -16.66
C GLY A 138 14.45 2.43 -15.58
N ARG A 139 13.50 1.55 -15.87
CA ARG A 139 13.06 0.49 -14.94
C ARG A 139 14.17 -0.51 -14.65
N ALA A 140 14.91 -0.92 -15.67
CA ALA A 140 16.04 -1.84 -15.50
C ALA A 140 17.12 -1.21 -14.59
N ALA A 141 17.59 0.00 -14.88
CA ALA A 141 18.57 0.69 -14.05
C ALA A 141 18.04 0.96 -12.63
N ALA A 142 16.80 1.43 -12.50
CA ALA A 142 16.17 1.65 -11.21
C ALA A 142 16.07 0.38 -10.38
N SER A 143 15.90 -0.81 -10.99
CA SER A 143 15.82 -2.09 -10.27
C SER A 143 17.10 -2.47 -9.48
N MET A 144 18.18 -1.72 -9.66
CA MET A 144 19.44 -1.90 -8.93
C MET A 144 19.59 -0.98 -7.70
N VAL A 145 18.63 -0.08 -7.45
CA VAL A 145 18.54 0.68 -6.19
C VAL A 145 17.84 -0.20 -5.16
N LEU A 146 18.55 -0.72 -4.15
CA LEU A 146 17.97 -1.72 -3.24
C LEU A 146 17.96 -1.25 -1.79
N THR A 147 19.04 -0.60 -1.38
CA THR A 147 19.29 -0.24 0.01
C THR A 147 19.10 1.26 0.24
N ARG A 148 19.05 1.68 1.51
CA ARG A 148 19.08 3.11 1.87
C ARG A 148 20.33 3.82 1.36
N ALA A 149 21.47 3.13 1.33
CA ALA A 149 22.73 3.68 0.81
C ALA A 149 22.66 3.90 -0.71
N ASP A 150 21.98 3.01 -1.45
CA ASP A 150 21.75 3.20 -2.88
C ASP A 150 20.85 4.41 -3.13
N TRP A 151 19.77 4.56 -2.35
CA TRP A 151 18.89 5.73 -2.44
C TRP A 151 19.60 7.04 -2.12
N GLN A 152 20.47 7.05 -1.10
CA GLN A 152 21.32 8.19 -0.80
C GLN A 152 22.25 8.52 -1.97
N THR A 153 22.93 7.51 -2.53
CA THR A 153 23.81 7.66 -3.69
C THR A 153 23.08 8.26 -4.89
N VAL A 154 21.84 7.83 -5.14
CA VAL A 154 20.98 8.38 -6.20
C VAL A 154 20.63 9.84 -5.96
N GLY A 155 20.22 10.19 -4.74
CA GLY A 155 19.89 11.57 -4.36
C GLY A 155 21.07 12.52 -4.50
N GLU A 156 22.26 12.11 -4.03
CA GLU A 156 23.50 12.87 -4.18
C GLU A 156 23.90 13.04 -5.65
N ALA A 157 23.78 11.99 -6.46
CA ALA A 157 24.10 12.04 -7.87
C ALA A 157 23.18 12.99 -8.65
N ASP A 158 21.87 12.98 -8.36
CA ASP A 158 20.88 13.86 -8.99
C ASP A 158 21.09 15.33 -8.60
N ALA A 159 21.48 15.59 -7.35
CA ALA A 159 21.78 16.93 -6.86
C ALA A 159 23.02 17.55 -7.55
N VAL A 160 24.04 16.74 -7.83
CA VAL A 160 25.24 17.18 -8.57
C VAL A 160 24.94 17.39 -10.05
N HIS A 161 24.25 16.42 -10.67
CA HIS A 161 23.84 16.49 -12.06
C HIS A 161 22.50 15.79 -12.25
N PRO A 162 21.42 16.52 -12.60
CA PRO A 162 20.09 15.98 -12.80
C PRO A 162 20.07 14.70 -13.64
N LEU A 163 19.45 13.65 -13.11
CA LEU A 163 19.22 12.41 -13.84
C LEU A 163 18.24 12.62 -15.01
N PRO A 164 18.33 11.82 -16.09
CA PRO A 164 17.38 11.86 -17.20
C PRO A 164 15.93 11.65 -16.73
N GLY A 165 14.97 12.27 -17.44
CA GLY A 165 13.56 12.25 -17.07
C GLY A 165 12.96 10.84 -16.92
N TYR A 166 13.35 9.89 -17.76
CA TYR A 166 12.90 8.50 -17.66
C TYR A 166 13.47 7.78 -16.42
N ALA A 167 14.73 8.06 -16.05
CA ALA A 167 15.32 7.54 -14.82
C ALA A 167 14.60 8.11 -13.59
N ARG A 168 14.43 9.44 -13.54
CA ARG A 168 13.68 10.11 -12.47
C ARG A 168 12.28 9.55 -12.32
N TRP A 169 11.55 9.36 -13.41
CA TRP A 169 10.20 8.80 -13.36
C TRP A 169 10.20 7.34 -12.89
N ALA A 170 11.10 6.49 -13.41
CA ALA A 170 11.21 5.10 -12.98
C ALA A 170 11.54 4.97 -11.48
N LEU A 171 12.38 5.86 -10.94
CA LEU A 171 12.66 5.93 -9.51
C LEU A 171 11.47 6.48 -8.70
N SER A 172 10.78 7.50 -9.22
CA SER A 172 9.67 8.18 -8.53
C SER A 172 8.49 7.26 -8.25
N VAL A 173 8.15 6.39 -9.21
CA VAL A 173 7.00 5.45 -9.12
C VAL A 173 7.29 4.21 -8.30
N ARG A 174 8.51 4.06 -7.78
CA ARG A 174 8.79 3.02 -6.80
C ARG A 174 8.22 3.43 -5.44
N PRO A 175 7.48 2.54 -4.76
CA PRO A 175 6.90 2.88 -3.46
C PRO A 175 7.99 3.14 -2.41
N ASP A 176 9.15 2.47 -2.52
CA ASP A 176 10.26 2.58 -1.59
C ASP A 176 11.22 3.74 -1.86
N CYS A 177 10.94 4.58 -2.87
CA CYS A 177 11.69 5.82 -3.10
C CYS A 177 11.47 6.79 -1.93
N PRO A 178 12.53 7.20 -1.20
CA PRO A 178 12.37 8.10 -0.06
C PRO A 178 11.82 9.47 -0.49
N PRO A 179 10.99 10.14 0.33
CA PRO A 179 10.44 11.46 0.01
C PRO A 179 11.51 12.49 -0.36
N LEU A 180 12.65 12.50 0.34
CA LEU A 180 13.78 13.41 0.08
C LEU A 180 14.42 13.21 -1.30
N VAL A 181 14.34 12.00 -1.87
CA VAL A 181 14.83 11.70 -3.23
C VAL A 181 13.73 11.99 -4.26
N ARG A 182 12.46 11.73 -3.92
CA ARG A 182 11.31 11.89 -4.81
C ARG A 182 10.95 13.36 -5.05
N GLU A 183 11.00 14.20 -4.02
CA GLU A 183 10.57 15.61 -4.09
C GLU A 183 11.32 16.42 -5.17
N PRO A 184 12.66 16.32 -5.32
CA PRO A 184 13.39 16.98 -6.41
C PRO A 184 12.99 16.51 -7.83
N PHE A 185 12.43 15.31 -7.97
CA PHE A 185 11.96 14.81 -9.28
C PHE A 185 10.67 15.48 -9.73
N GLY A 186 9.86 15.98 -8.80
CA GLY A 186 8.64 16.74 -9.08
C GLY A 186 7.71 16.90 -7.88
N SER A 187 7.02 18.04 -7.81
CA SER A 187 6.04 18.34 -6.74
C SER A 187 4.68 18.84 -7.26
N HIS A 188 4.56 19.07 -8.57
CA HIS A 188 3.35 19.63 -9.17
C HIS A 188 2.18 18.63 -9.17
N ALA A 189 0.93 19.14 -9.25
CA ALA A 189 -0.28 18.32 -9.14
C ALA A 189 -0.33 17.15 -10.15
N LYS A 190 0.08 17.39 -11.41
CA LYS A 190 0.17 16.33 -12.44
C LYS A 190 1.14 15.20 -12.05
N PHE A 191 2.25 15.49 -11.35
CA PHE A 191 3.21 14.49 -10.91
C PHE A 191 2.61 13.64 -9.80
N ARG A 192 2.03 14.28 -8.77
CA ARG A 192 1.30 13.60 -7.69
C ARG A 192 0.15 12.73 -8.19
N HIS A 193 -0.61 13.23 -9.17
CA HIS A 193 -1.66 12.43 -9.81
C HIS A 193 -1.11 11.17 -10.48
N ARG A 194 0.02 11.27 -11.20
CA ARG A 194 0.64 10.09 -11.84
C ARG A 194 1.24 9.12 -10.82
N LEU A 195 1.75 9.60 -9.68
CA LEU A 195 2.19 8.74 -8.58
C LEU A 195 1.01 7.91 -8.03
N ARG A 196 -0.14 8.55 -7.80
CA ARG A 196 -1.36 7.83 -7.39
C ARG A 196 -1.81 6.81 -8.43
N GLN A 197 -1.75 7.14 -9.72
CA GLN A 197 -2.01 6.18 -10.80
C GLN A 197 -1.04 4.99 -10.80
N ALA A 198 0.18 5.17 -10.29
CA ALA A 198 1.15 4.09 -10.08
C ALA A 198 0.96 3.36 -8.74
N GLY A 199 -0.08 3.70 -7.95
CA GLY A 199 -0.34 3.13 -6.63
C GLY A 199 0.65 3.58 -5.55
N VAL A 200 1.33 4.72 -5.76
CA VAL A 200 2.27 5.31 -4.81
C VAL A 200 1.57 6.43 -4.04
N TYR A 201 1.52 6.24 -2.73
CA TYR A 201 1.01 7.17 -1.72
C TYR A 201 2.09 7.40 -0.66
N ASP A 202 2.14 8.61 -0.10
CA ASP A 202 3.12 8.99 0.91
C ASP A 202 2.81 8.37 2.28
N SER A 203 1.53 8.07 2.55
CA SER A 203 1.10 7.45 3.81
C SER A 203 -0.20 6.64 3.66
N PRO A 204 -0.49 5.72 4.61
CA PRO A 204 -1.80 5.09 4.74
C PRO A 204 -2.93 6.10 4.90
N ALA A 205 -2.68 7.24 5.55
CA ALA A 205 -3.64 8.34 5.68
C ALA A 205 -3.99 8.95 4.32
N GLU A 206 -3.00 9.28 3.47
CA GLU A 206 -3.26 9.79 2.12
C GLU A 206 -4.05 8.77 1.28
N TYR A 207 -3.67 7.49 1.35
CA TYR A 207 -4.34 6.41 0.63
C TYR A 207 -5.83 6.34 0.95
N VAL A 208 -6.21 6.25 2.23
CA VAL A 208 -7.63 6.13 2.59
C VAL A 208 -8.45 7.39 2.31
N MET A 209 -7.80 8.55 2.26
CA MET A 209 -8.45 9.83 2.00
C MET A 209 -8.60 10.17 0.52
N SER A 210 -7.88 9.47 -0.38
CA SER A 210 -7.82 9.85 -1.80
C SER A 210 -8.13 8.72 -2.79
N GLU A 211 -7.94 7.46 -2.41
CA GLU A 211 -8.17 6.34 -3.31
C GLU A 211 -9.65 5.91 -3.35
N GLY A 212 -10.08 5.43 -4.53
CA GLY A 212 -11.41 4.86 -4.74
C GLY A 212 -11.37 3.68 -5.73
N PRO A 213 -12.41 2.85 -5.77
CA PRO A 213 -13.64 2.94 -4.99
C PRO A 213 -13.46 2.57 -3.51
N ALA A 214 -14.27 3.18 -2.65
CA ALA A 214 -14.23 3.03 -1.19
C ALA A 214 -14.15 1.57 -0.72
N ILE A 215 -14.90 0.67 -1.35
CA ILE A 215 -14.91 -0.75 -0.96
C ILE A 215 -13.52 -1.39 -1.03
N ARG A 216 -12.70 -1.08 -2.04
CA ARG A 216 -11.36 -1.67 -2.17
C ARG A 216 -10.41 -1.16 -1.09
N VAL A 217 -10.54 0.11 -0.74
CA VAL A 217 -9.77 0.75 0.34
C VAL A 217 -10.14 0.15 1.69
N LEU A 218 -11.43 -0.03 1.94
CA LEU A 218 -11.94 -0.63 3.18
C LEU A 218 -11.60 -2.12 3.30
N GLU A 219 -11.59 -2.87 2.19
CA GLU A 219 -11.08 -4.24 2.17
C GLU A 219 -9.62 -4.26 2.64
N VAL A 220 -8.74 -3.44 2.05
CA VAL A 220 -7.33 -3.32 2.46
C VAL A 220 -7.22 -2.95 3.94
N LEU A 221 -8.01 -1.98 4.41
CA LEU A 221 -7.99 -1.53 5.81
C LEU A 221 -8.45 -2.62 6.78
N ALA A 222 -9.49 -3.39 6.44
CA ALA A 222 -9.98 -4.51 7.24
C ALA A 222 -8.90 -5.58 7.48
N MET A 223 -7.88 -5.63 6.62
CA MET A 223 -6.75 -6.54 6.72
C MET A 223 -5.50 -5.88 7.34
N GLY A 224 -5.51 -4.56 7.57
CA GLY A 224 -4.34 -3.79 7.96
C GLY A 224 -3.69 -4.23 9.26
N HIS A 225 -4.47 -4.59 10.28
CA HIS A 225 -3.92 -5.12 11.55
C HIS A 225 -3.18 -6.45 11.41
N VAL A 226 -3.41 -7.19 10.31
CA VAL A 226 -2.70 -8.44 10.03
C VAL A 226 -1.54 -8.20 9.06
N LEU A 227 -1.75 -7.36 8.05
CA LEU A 227 -0.82 -7.22 6.93
C LEU A 227 0.20 -6.11 7.11
N PHE A 228 -0.15 -5.02 7.77
CA PHE A 228 0.73 -3.87 8.04
C PHE A 228 0.39 -3.23 9.40
N PRO A 229 0.44 -4.02 10.50
CA PRO A 229 0.04 -3.56 11.84
C PRO A 229 0.73 -2.28 12.31
N ASN A 230 1.97 -2.06 11.86
CA ASN A 230 2.76 -0.88 12.24
C ASN A 230 2.30 0.43 11.55
N ARG A 231 1.47 0.33 10.50
CA ARG A 231 1.09 1.46 9.62
C ARG A 231 -0.42 1.72 9.61
N VAL A 232 -1.23 0.72 9.94
CA VAL A 232 -2.70 0.81 9.87
C VAL A 232 -3.28 1.96 10.70
N GLN A 233 -2.66 2.29 11.84
CA GLN A 233 -3.13 3.36 12.72
C GLN A 233 -3.17 4.73 12.05
N GLU A 234 -2.27 5.01 11.09
CA GLU A 234 -2.26 6.27 10.34
C GLU A 234 -3.55 6.45 9.52
N ALA A 235 -3.98 5.37 8.86
CA ALA A 235 -5.23 5.35 8.10
C ALA A 235 -6.46 5.50 9.02
N GLU A 236 -6.49 4.76 10.12
CA GLU A 236 -7.58 4.85 11.09
C GLU A 236 -7.70 6.24 11.71
N ASN A 237 -6.57 6.87 12.06
CA ASN A 237 -6.55 8.20 12.65
C ASN A 237 -7.08 9.26 11.68
N ALA A 238 -6.82 9.09 10.38
CA ALA A 238 -7.37 9.98 9.35
C ALA A 238 -8.90 9.83 9.18
N LEU A 239 -9.42 8.60 9.25
CA LEU A 239 -10.85 8.31 9.08
C LEU A 239 -11.70 8.57 10.34
N ARG A 240 -11.11 8.42 11.53
CA ARG A 240 -11.83 8.48 12.81
C ARG A 240 -12.64 9.77 13.02
N PRO A 241 -12.16 10.98 12.70
CA PRO A 241 -12.96 12.19 12.81
C PRO A 241 -14.21 12.15 11.92
N LEU A 242 -14.07 11.74 10.66
CA LEU A 242 -15.17 11.66 9.70
C LEU A 242 -16.22 10.64 10.12
N VAL A 243 -15.79 9.46 10.59
CA VAL A 243 -16.70 8.42 11.08
C VAL A 243 -17.48 8.90 12.30
N ARG A 244 -16.82 9.59 13.24
CA ARG A 244 -17.50 10.14 14.43
C ARG A 244 -18.50 11.23 14.08
N GLU A 245 -18.15 12.13 13.16
CA GLU A 245 -19.00 13.25 12.76
C GLU A 245 -20.20 12.78 11.92
N HIS A 246 -19.98 11.93 10.92
CA HIS A 246 -21.00 11.58 9.95
C HIS A 246 -21.72 10.26 10.23
N LEU A 247 -21.17 9.37 11.05
CA LEU A 247 -21.87 8.14 11.42
C LEU A 247 -22.18 8.14 12.91
N GLY A 248 -21.16 8.32 13.75
CA GLY A 248 -21.32 8.37 15.21
C GLY A 248 -22.15 7.20 15.74
N ASP A 249 -23.14 7.52 16.56
CA ASP A 249 -24.14 6.59 17.10
C ASP A 249 -25.43 6.50 16.25
N ARG A 250 -25.46 7.12 15.07
CA ARG A 250 -26.64 7.14 14.18
C ARG A 250 -26.78 5.83 13.41
N GLU A 251 -27.53 4.89 13.99
CA GLU A 251 -27.79 3.56 13.39
C GLU A 251 -28.29 3.63 11.93
N GLU A 252 -29.09 4.64 11.60
CA GLU A 252 -29.61 4.86 10.24
C GLU A 252 -28.50 5.19 9.24
N ALA A 253 -27.52 6.02 9.64
CA ALA A 253 -26.37 6.35 8.80
C ALA A 253 -25.50 5.11 8.51
N TRP A 254 -25.34 4.24 9.51
CA TRP A 254 -24.65 2.95 9.35
C TRP A 254 -25.40 2.00 8.41
N ALA A 255 -26.73 1.96 8.49
CA ALA A 255 -27.55 1.16 7.58
C ALA A 255 -27.45 1.66 6.13
N VAL A 256 -27.49 2.98 5.92
CA VAL A 256 -27.27 3.60 4.60
C VAL A 256 -25.87 3.28 4.08
N LEU A 257 -24.84 3.42 4.91
CA LEU A 257 -23.46 3.10 4.51
C LEU A 257 -23.33 1.64 4.03
N ALA A 258 -23.93 0.70 4.76
CA ALA A 258 -23.93 -0.73 4.39
C ALA A 258 -24.65 -1.00 3.05
N GLN A 259 -25.68 -0.21 2.72
CA GLN A 259 -26.37 -0.31 1.42
C GLN A 259 -25.57 0.30 0.28
N LEU A 260 -24.86 1.41 0.53
CA LEU A 260 -24.14 2.15 -0.50
C LEU A 260 -22.80 1.51 -0.86
N VAL A 261 -22.08 0.92 0.09
CA VAL A 261 -20.65 0.60 -0.03
C VAL A 261 -20.28 -0.23 -1.28
N GLU A 262 -21.12 -1.18 -1.69
CA GLU A 262 -20.83 -2.03 -2.87
C GLU A 262 -20.97 -1.27 -4.19
N SER A 263 -21.89 -0.30 -4.26
CA SER A 263 -22.20 0.47 -5.46
C SER A 263 -21.49 1.83 -5.52
N PHE A 264 -20.86 2.26 -4.42
CA PHE A 264 -20.27 3.58 -4.30
C PHE A 264 -18.93 3.68 -5.06
N HIS A 265 -18.88 4.56 -6.05
CA HIS A 265 -17.70 4.74 -6.90
C HIS A 265 -16.66 5.72 -6.34
N GLY A 266 -17.05 6.57 -5.39
CA GLY A 266 -16.17 7.56 -4.77
C GLY A 266 -15.20 6.97 -3.74
N ASN A 267 -14.48 7.85 -3.04
CA ASN A 267 -13.54 7.47 -1.98
C ASN A 267 -14.26 7.24 -0.62
N VAL A 268 -13.51 6.78 0.39
CA VAL A 268 -14.06 6.50 1.72
C VAL A 268 -14.65 7.74 2.40
N PRO A 269 -13.97 8.92 2.43
CA PRO A 269 -14.58 10.14 2.94
C PRO A 269 -15.92 10.48 2.32
N GLU A 270 -16.01 10.44 0.99
CA GLU A 270 -17.25 10.73 0.26
C GLU A 270 -18.37 9.75 0.63
N LEU A 271 -18.06 8.45 0.78
CA LEU A 271 -19.04 7.44 1.22
C LEU A 271 -19.57 7.76 2.63
N VAL A 272 -18.67 8.05 3.56
CA VAL A 272 -19.00 8.34 4.96
C VAL A 272 -19.86 9.60 5.09
N VAL A 273 -19.48 10.68 4.40
CA VAL A 273 -20.23 11.94 4.36
C VAL A 273 -21.61 11.73 3.72
N THR A 274 -21.66 11.00 2.60
CA THR A 274 -22.93 10.73 1.88
C THR A 274 -23.90 9.92 2.73
N ALA A 275 -23.43 8.86 3.38
CA ALA A 275 -24.27 8.04 4.25
C ALA A 275 -24.82 8.87 5.43
N GLY A 276 -23.97 9.72 6.04
CA GLY A 276 -24.37 10.62 7.11
C GLY A 276 -25.29 11.77 6.69
N ALA A 277 -25.38 12.09 5.40
CA ALA A 277 -26.25 13.15 4.88
C ALA A 277 -27.63 12.61 4.44
N ILE A 278 -27.72 11.32 4.10
CA ILE A 278 -28.98 10.68 3.69
C ILE A 278 -29.82 10.26 4.90
N ALA A 279 -29.18 9.90 6.01
CA ALA A 279 -29.82 9.52 7.27
C ALA A 279 -30.08 10.74 8.16
#